data_AF-A0A950LT65-F1
#
_entry.id   AF-A0A950LT65-F1
#
_cell.length_a   1.000
_cell.length_b   1.000
_cell.length_c   1.000
_cell.angle_alpha   90.00
_cell.angle_beta   90.00
_cell.angle_gamma   90.00
#
_symmetry.space_group_name_H-M   'P 1'
#
loop_
_entity.id
_entity.type
_entity.pdbx_description
1 polymer ?
#
loop_
_entity_poly.entity_id
_entity_poly.type
_entity_poly.pdbx_seq_one_letter_code
_entity_poly.pdbx_strand_id
1 'polypeptide(L)'
;PNLDFWAGEPRQSTYWQLYDHTATAIKRVSPQLRVGGPASAQAAWVEDFIRHCAQSHIPVDFVSSHVYGNDSAKDVFAVSDEIPRDRMVCRAIAKVHGEIQSSPMPGLPLMWSEFNASYKNEPDVTDSTYMGPWLADTIRQCDGLVNEMSYWTFSDVFEEQGVVKQPFYGGFGLIAVGGIPKPSYAAFALLHRLGEARLTLRSESVLVTRRADNSLVLAAWNLTAPGESNGQAKALTLSFQHLAAGSRAYISRVDRDHGDPRVAYEKMGSPRYPTQAQLAELRQAARLPVAEIRDLANDELTLSIPAQGLVVVEISSSQPARRAKSVD
;
A
#
# COMPACT_ATOMS: atom_id res chain seq x y z
N PRO A 1 -16.95 -4.80 12.96
CA PRO A 1 -18.21 -5.03 13.74
C PRO A 1 -19.43 -4.20 13.26
N ASN A 2 -19.23 -3.15 12.45
CA ASN A 2 -20.29 -2.29 11.92
C ASN A 2 -21.02 -2.84 10.68
N LEU A 3 -20.62 -4.02 10.19
CA LEU A 3 -21.26 -4.75 9.10
C LEU A 3 -21.71 -6.14 9.61
N ASP A 4 -22.23 -6.97 8.72
CA ASP A 4 -22.78 -8.30 9.04
C ASP A 4 -21.76 -9.35 9.52
N PHE A 5 -20.48 -8.98 9.65
CA PHE A 5 -19.48 -9.75 10.40
C PHE A 5 -19.82 -9.87 11.90
N TRP A 6 -20.69 -9.02 12.43
CA TRP A 6 -21.14 -9.07 13.82
C TRP A 6 -22.67 -9.15 13.90
N ALA A 7 -23.17 -10.20 14.55
CA ALA A 7 -24.60 -10.49 14.62
C ALA A 7 -25.29 -9.94 15.89
N GLY A 8 -24.57 -9.24 16.76
CA GLY A 8 -25.16 -8.67 17.97
C GLY A 8 -26.17 -7.59 17.64
N GLU A 9 -27.23 -7.45 18.46
CA GLU A 9 -28.29 -6.47 18.26
C GLU A 9 -28.61 -5.72 19.57
N PRO A 10 -28.51 -4.37 19.61
CA PRO A 10 -27.92 -3.50 18.58
C PRO A 10 -26.42 -3.79 18.37
N ARG A 11 -25.95 -3.78 17.11
CA ARG A 11 -24.55 -4.11 16.75
C ARG A 11 -23.51 -3.34 17.55
N GLN A 12 -23.75 -2.03 17.71
CA GLN A 12 -22.81 -1.15 18.41
C GLN A 12 -22.71 -1.54 19.90
N SER A 13 -23.75 -1.35 20.71
CA SER A 13 -23.68 -1.62 22.15
C SER A 13 -23.24 -3.05 22.51
N THR A 14 -23.61 -4.05 21.69
CA THR A 14 -23.18 -5.44 21.90
C THR A 14 -21.70 -5.68 21.58
N TYR A 15 -21.12 -4.99 20.58
CA TYR A 15 -19.67 -5.02 20.37
C TYR A 15 -18.92 -4.31 21.49
N TRP A 16 -19.49 -3.25 22.09
CA TRP A 16 -18.85 -2.50 23.17
C TRP A 16 -18.73 -3.43 24.39
N GLN A 17 -19.81 -4.14 24.71
CA GLN A 17 -19.79 -5.18 25.74
C GLN A 17 -18.73 -6.27 25.47
N LEU A 18 -18.62 -6.75 24.24
CA LEU A 18 -17.57 -7.72 23.86
C LEU A 18 -16.17 -7.15 24.11
N TYR A 19 -15.93 -5.90 23.67
CA TYR A 19 -14.65 -5.23 23.83
C TYR A 19 -14.30 -5.06 25.31
N ASP A 20 -15.22 -4.57 26.13
CA ASP A 20 -15.02 -4.29 27.55
C ASP A 20 -14.58 -5.54 28.32
N HIS A 21 -15.28 -6.65 28.10
CA HIS A 21 -14.94 -7.94 28.69
C HIS A 21 -13.58 -8.44 28.21
N THR A 22 -13.31 -8.33 26.91
CA THR A 22 -12.07 -8.83 26.30
C THR A 22 -10.85 -8.03 26.77
N ALA A 23 -10.92 -6.70 26.71
CA ALA A 23 -9.84 -5.80 27.11
C ALA A 23 -9.51 -5.97 28.60
N THR A 24 -10.54 -6.05 29.46
CA THR A 24 -10.36 -6.31 30.89
C THR A 24 -9.70 -7.67 31.14
N ALA A 25 -10.14 -8.72 30.42
CA ALA A 25 -9.56 -10.06 30.56
C ALA A 25 -8.08 -10.09 30.15
N ILE A 26 -7.71 -9.45 29.02
CA ILE A 26 -6.32 -9.31 28.57
C ILE A 26 -5.47 -8.61 29.62
N LYS A 27 -5.94 -7.46 30.14
CA LYS A 27 -5.17 -6.67 31.12
C LYS A 27 -5.03 -7.35 32.49
N ARG A 28 -5.96 -8.25 32.86
CA ARG A 28 -5.81 -9.10 34.06
C ARG A 28 -4.67 -10.10 33.93
N VAL A 29 -4.37 -10.58 32.72
CA VAL A 29 -3.24 -11.48 32.47
C VAL A 29 -1.93 -10.70 32.51
N SER A 30 -1.87 -9.57 31.79
CA SER A 30 -0.72 -8.67 31.86
C SER A 30 -1.10 -7.26 31.42
N PRO A 31 -0.74 -6.21 32.20
CA PRO A 31 -1.01 -4.83 31.82
C PRO A 31 -0.19 -4.37 30.59
N GLN A 32 0.88 -5.10 30.23
CA GLN A 32 1.76 -4.77 29.10
C GLN A 32 1.19 -5.19 27.74
N LEU A 33 0.21 -6.10 27.70
CA LEU A 33 -0.40 -6.54 26.44
C LEU A 33 -1.25 -5.41 25.87
N ARG A 34 -1.00 -5.03 24.63
CA ARG A 34 -1.75 -3.98 23.93
C ARG A 34 -3.07 -4.53 23.38
N VAL A 35 -4.16 -3.80 23.57
CA VAL A 35 -5.51 -4.10 23.05
C VAL A 35 -6.11 -2.85 22.40
N GLY A 36 -6.88 -3.03 21.33
CA GLY A 36 -7.41 -1.91 20.54
C GLY A 36 -8.57 -2.32 19.63
N GLY A 37 -9.17 -1.34 18.97
CA GLY A 37 -10.36 -1.50 18.14
C GLY A 37 -10.78 -0.17 17.49
N PRO A 38 -11.97 -0.06 16.88
CA PRO A 38 -13.00 -1.10 16.80
C PRO A 38 -12.86 -2.05 15.60
N ALA A 39 -11.80 -1.94 14.79
CA ALA A 39 -11.64 -2.71 13.54
C ALA A 39 -12.88 -2.61 12.63
N SER A 40 -13.44 -1.40 12.55
CA SER A 40 -14.60 -1.07 11.73
C SER A 40 -14.24 -1.01 10.25
N ALA A 41 -15.18 -1.41 9.39
CA ALA A 41 -15.14 -1.03 7.98
C ALA A 41 -15.44 0.47 7.83
N GLN A 42 -14.99 1.05 6.72
CA GLN A 42 -15.39 2.39 6.27
C GLN A 42 -15.06 3.52 7.26
N ALA A 43 -13.97 3.38 8.03
CA ALA A 43 -13.54 4.39 9.01
C ALA A 43 -14.66 4.80 10.01
N ALA A 44 -15.58 3.88 10.31
CA ALA A 44 -16.74 4.16 11.14
C ALA A 44 -16.45 4.04 12.65
N TRP A 45 -17.30 4.63 13.48
CA TRP A 45 -17.36 4.39 14.94
C TRP A 45 -16.11 4.72 15.78
N VAL A 46 -15.02 5.23 15.20
CA VAL A 46 -13.78 5.48 15.97
C VAL A 46 -14.00 6.47 17.10
N GLU A 47 -14.62 7.63 16.83
CA GLU A 47 -14.85 8.65 17.86
C GLU A 47 -15.72 8.11 19.01
N ASP A 48 -16.82 7.42 18.67
CA ASP A 48 -17.73 6.80 19.65
C ASP A 48 -17.04 5.72 20.49
N PHE A 49 -16.17 4.92 19.86
CA PHE A 49 -15.40 3.89 20.53
C PHE A 49 -14.41 4.48 21.55
N ILE A 50 -13.64 5.51 21.18
CA ILE A 50 -12.72 6.18 22.10
C ILE A 50 -13.50 6.81 23.27
N ARG A 51 -14.62 7.47 22.96
CA ARG A 51 -15.49 8.09 23.96
C ARG A 51 -16.03 7.07 24.96
N HIS A 52 -16.52 5.93 24.48
CA HIS A 52 -16.97 4.83 25.34
C HIS A 52 -15.85 4.34 26.25
N CYS A 53 -14.66 4.07 25.70
CA CYS A 53 -13.54 3.59 26.50
C CYS A 53 -13.13 4.60 27.58
N ALA A 54 -13.13 5.89 27.25
CA ALA A 54 -12.82 6.96 28.19
C ALA A 54 -13.86 7.05 29.33
N GLN A 55 -15.15 7.04 28.99
CA GLN A 55 -16.25 7.19 29.96
C GLN A 55 -16.38 5.96 30.87
N SER A 56 -16.25 4.77 30.29
CA SER A 56 -16.41 3.49 30.98
C SER A 56 -15.10 3.00 31.64
N HIS A 57 -14.02 3.77 31.52
CA HIS A 57 -12.68 3.44 32.05
C HIS A 57 -12.16 2.09 31.53
N ILE A 58 -12.43 1.79 30.26
CA ILE A 58 -12.01 0.55 29.59
C ILE A 58 -10.63 0.79 28.95
N PRO A 59 -9.67 -0.12 29.14
CA PRO A 59 -8.32 0.05 28.62
C PRO A 59 -8.30 -0.07 27.09
N VAL A 60 -7.67 0.91 26.43
CA VAL A 60 -7.40 0.94 24.99
C VAL A 60 -5.99 1.46 24.74
N ASP A 61 -5.21 0.74 23.94
CA ASP A 61 -3.80 1.06 23.67
C ASP A 61 -3.54 1.47 22.21
N PHE A 62 -4.52 1.28 21.32
CA PHE A 62 -4.50 1.73 19.92
C PHE A 62 -5.91 1.73 19.32
N VAL A 63 -6.08 2.47 18.23
CA VAL A 63 -7.27 2.45 17.38
C VAL A 63 -6.98 1.66 16.12
N SER A 64 -7.96 0.91 15.62
CA SER A 64 -7.90 0.27 14.30
C SER A 64 -9.18 0.42 13.48
N SER A 65 -9.02 0.52 12.16
CA SER A 65 -10.11 0.60 11.19
C SER A 65 -9.63 0.21 9.80
N HIS A 66 -10.57 -0.08 8.89
CA HIS A 66 -10.33 -0.48 7.50
C HIS A 66 -11.01 0.49 6.54
N VAL A 67 -10.39 0.72 5.38
CA VAL A 67 -11.00 1.34 4.17
C VAL A 67 -10.26 0.81 2.94
N TYR A 68 -11.01 0.63 1.86
CA TYR A 68 -10.52 0.27 0.55
C TYR A 68 -10.71 1.41 -0.44
N GLY A 69 -9.87 1.46 -1.47
CA GLY A 69 -9.88 2.54 -2.45
C GLY A 69 -11.20 2.72 -3.19
N ASN A 70 -12.01 1.66 -3.32
CA ASN A 70 -13.32 1.68 -3.98
C ASN A 70 -14.51 1.68 -3.01
N ASP A 71 -14.31 1.95 -1.73
CA ASP A 71 -15.41 2.27 -0.81
C ASP A 71 -16.17 3.51 -1.30
N SER A 72 -17.43 3.64 -0.88
CA SER A 72 -18.25 4.79 -1.27
C SER A 72 -17.95 6.01 -0.39
N ALA A 73 -17.86 7.18 -1.00
CA ALA A 73 -17.67 8.44 -0.26
C ALA A 73 -18.86 8.75 0.67
N LYS A 74 -20.04 8.24 0.32
CA LYS A 74 -21.24 8.34 1.15
C LYS A 74 -21.09 7.57 2.45
N ASP A 75 -20.58 6.36 2.41
CA ASP A 75 -20.49 5.54 3.62
C ASP A 75 -19.32 5.97 4.52
N VAL A 76 -18.21 6.41 3.91
CA VAL A 76 -16.99 6.82 4.66
C VAL A 76 -17.08 8.26 5.19
N PHE A 77 -17.67 9.19 4.44
CA PHE A 77 -17.67 10.63 4.76
C PHE A 77 -19.04 11.29 4.78
N ALA A 78 -20.14 10.55 4.52
CA ALA A 78 -21.48 11.11 4.39
C ALA A 78 -21.61 12.21 3.32
N VAL A 79 -20.79 12.15 2.26
CA VAL A 79 -20.87 13.06 1.10
C VAL A 79 -21.30 12.33 -0.17
N SER A 80 -21.93 13.04 -1.10
CA SER A 80 -22.37 12.46 -2.38
C SER A 80 -21.34 12.54 -3.50
N ASP A 81 -20.32 13.41 -3.37
CA ASP A 81 -19.28 13.56 -4.37
C ASP A 81 -18.40 12.31 -4.44
N GLU A 82 -18.02 11.90 -5.65
CA GLU A 82 -17.10 10.80 -5.85
C GLU A 82 -15.71 11.15 -5.32
N ILE A 83 -15.10 10.22 -4.59
CA ILE A 83 -13.71 10.32 -4.17
C ILE A 83 -12.91 9.32 -5.00
N PRO A 84 -11.92 9.79 -5.78
CA PRO A 84 -11.08 8.91 -6.58
C PRO A 84 -10.39 7.83 -5.73
N ARG A 85 -10.16 6.67 -6.34
CA ARG A 85 -9.58 5.49 -5.69
C ARG A 85 -8.22 5.72 -5.06
N ASP A 86 -7.43 6.63 -5.63
CA ASP A 86 -6.12 7.05 -5.16
C ASP A 86 -6.18 8.05 -3.98
N ARG A 87 -7.37 8.58 -3.66
CA ARG A 87 -7.58 9.54 -2.56
C ARG A 87 -8.34 8.95 -1.38
N MET A 88 -9.19 7.95 -1.60
CA MET A 88 -10.11 7.39 -0.60
C MET A 88 -9.41 6.98 0.71
N VAL A 89 -8.38 6.12 0.62
CA VAL A 89 -7.72 5.55 1.80
C VAL A 89 -7.09 6.63 2.69
N CYS A 90 -6.25 7.51 2.13
CA CYS A 90 -5.56 8.52 2.95
C CYS A 90 -6.49 9.65 3.42
N ARG A 91 -7.57 9.96 2.70
CA ARG A 91 -8.61 10.85 3.24
C ARG A 91 -9.31 10.23 4.45
N ALA A 92 -9.55 8.93 4.44
CA ALA A 92 -10.18 8.24 5.57
C ALA A 92 -9.24 8.16 6.78
N ILE A 93 -7.95 7.88 6.53
CA ILE A 93 -6.91 7.94 7.57
C ILE A 93 -6.81 9.35 8.16
N ALA A 94 -6.82 10.40 7.33
CA ALA A 94 -6.79 11.78 7.81
C ALA A 94 -8.02 12.13 8.68
N LYS A 95 -9.23 11.67 8.29
CA LYS A 95 -10.44 11.79 9.10
C LYS A 95 -10.25 11.13 10.47
N VAL A 96 -9.84 9.87 10.51
CA VAL A 96 -9.68 9.11 11.76
C VAL A 96 -8.55 9.67 12.63
N HIS A 97 -7.45 10.09 12.01
CA HIS A 97 -6.37 10.80 12.71
C HIS A 97 -6.90 12.05 13.42
N GLY A 98 -7.72 12.85 12.72
CA GLY A 98 -8.39 14.01 13.29
C GLY A 98 -9.33 13.66 14.45
N GLU A 99 -10.14 12.60 14.29
CA GLU A 99 -11.03 12.08 15.36
C GLU A 99 -10.25 11.64 16.60
N ILE A 100 -9.08 11.01 16.43
CA ILE A 100 -8.20 10.66 17.56
C ILE A 100 -7.70 11.94 18.22
N GLN A 101 -7.12 12.88 17.45
CA GLN A 101 -6.56 14.13 17.99
C GLN A 101 -7.58 14.99 18.74
N SER A 102 -8.86 14.95 18.36
CA SER A 102 -9.93 15.69 19.04
C SER A 102 -10.60 14.90 20.18
N SER A 103 -10.26 13.63 20.35
CA SER A 103 -10.86 12.75 21.37
C SER A 103 -10.28 12.98 22.77
N PRO A 104 -10.87 12.37 23.82
CA PRO A 104 -10.27 12.33 25.16
C PRO A 104 -8.91 11.59 25.24
N MET A 105 -8.47 10.90 24.18
CA MET A 105 -7.23 10.12 24.15
C MET A 105 -6.40 10.44 22.87
N PRO A 106 -5.88 11.69 22.73
CA PRO A 106 -5.25 12.17 21.49
C PRO A 106 -3.91 11.53 21.13
N GLY A 107 -3.33 10.74 22.03
CA GLY A 107 -2.07 10.03 21.81
C GLY A 107 -2.22 8.59 21.33
N LEU A 108 -3.45 8.10 21.09
CA LEU A 108 -3.64 6.71 20.67
C LEU A 108 -2.99 6.44 19.31
N PRO A 109 -2.13 5.42 19.20
CA PRO A 109 -1.61 4.97 17.91
C PRO A 109 -2.75 4.53 16.99
N LEU A 110 -2.67 4.90 15.71
CA LEU A 110 -3.61 4.47 14.66
C LEU A 110 -3.01 3.32 13.85
N MET A 111 -3.67 2.17 13.89
CA MET A 111 -3.32 0.95 13.15
C MET A 111 -4.36 0.74 12.04
N TRP A 112 -3.99 0.98 10.78
CA TRP A 112 -4.87 0.69 9.67
C TRP A 112 -4.73 -0.78 9.28
N SER A 113 -5.53 -1.64 9.92
CA SER A 113 -5.33 -3.09 9.92
C SER A 113 -5.68 -3.79 8.59
N GLU A 114 -6.42 -3.13 7.71
CA GLU A 114 -6.64 -3.57 6.32
C GLU A 114 -6.77 -2.36 5.38
N PHE A 115 -6.08 -2.43 4.25
CA PHE A 115 -6.36 -1.59 3.08
C PHE A 115 -5.94 -2.28 1.78
N ASN A 116 -6.62 -1.93 0.69
CA ASN A 116 -6.19 -2.20 -0.69
C ASN A 116 -6.87 -1.17 -1.61
N ALA A 117 -6.49 -1.12 -2.88
CA ALA A 117 -7.17 -0.31 -3.89
C ALA A 117 -8.61 -0.80 -4.15
N SER A 118 -8.91 -2.05 -3.78
CA SER A 118 -10.21 -2.69 -3.97
C SER A 118 -10.54 -3.68 -2.84
N TYR A 119 -11.78 -3.67 -2.34
CA TYR A 119 -12.31 -4.73 -1.45
C TYR A 119 -12.88 -5.94 -2.22
N LYS A 120 -12.77 -5.97 -3.55
CA LYS A 120 -13.29 -7.04 -4.41
C LYS A 120 -12.26 -7.47 -5.45
N ASN A 121 -12.51 -8.60 -6.10
CA ASN A 121 -11.60 -9.13 -7.10
C ASN A 121 -11.65 -8.29 -8.40
N GLU A 122 -10.60 -7.53 -8.70
CA GLU A 122 -10.50 -6.69 -9.91
C GLU A 122 -9.13 -6.88 -10.60
N PRO A 123 -9.03 -7.71 -11.65
CA PRO A 123 -7.76 -7.97 -12.36
C PRO A 123 -7.05 -6.71 -12.89
N ASP A 124 -7.82 -5.72 -13.36
CA ASP A 124 -7.28 -4.45 -13.86
C ASP A 124 -6.75 -3.54 -12.75
N VAL A 125 -6.92 -3.95 -11.49
CA VAL A 125 -6.50 -3.22 -10.30
C VAL A 125 -5.44 -4.02 -9.56
N THR A 126 -5.82 -5.11 -8.87
CA THR A 126 -4.97 -5.80 -7.89
C THR A 126 -3.92 -6.70 -8.53
N ASP A 127 -4.15 -7.19 -9.75
CA ASP A 127 -3.15 -7.94 -10.52
C ASP A 127 -2.30 -7.03 -11.42
N SER A 128 -2.65 -5.74 -11.55
CA SER A 128 -2.10 -4.86 -12.56
C SER A 128 -0.99 -3.93 -12.04
N THR A 129 -0.24 -3.36 -12.99
CA THR A 129 0.79 -2.36 -12.72
C THR A 129 0.25 -1.07 -12.10
N TYR A 130 -1.07 -0.84 -12.17
CA TYR A 130 -1.77 0.24 -11.47
C TYR A 130 -1.39 0.30 -9.98
N MET A 131 -1.20 -0.86 -9.33
CA MET A 131 -0.83 -0.92 -7.91
C MET A 131 0.49 -0.23 -7.61
N GLY A 132 1.43 -0.14 -8.55
CA GLY A 132 2.72 0.53 -8.33
C GLY A 132 2.56 2.01 -8.02
N PRO A 133 2.05 2.81 -8.96
CA PRO A 133 1.73 4.23 -8.74
C PRO A 133 0.73 4.45 -7.59
N TRP A 134 -0.31 3.62 -7.47
CA TRP A 134 -1.30 3.76 -6.41
C TRP A 134 -0.70 3.57 -5.01
N LEU A 135 0.17 2.57 -4.81
CA LEU A 135 0.87 2.36 -3.55
C LEU A 135 1.83 3.52 -3.23
N ALA A 136 2.58 3.99 -4.24
CA ALA A 136 3.50 5.10 -4.06
C ALA A 136 2.78 6.40 -3.65
N ASP A 137 1.65 6.73 -4.30
CA ASP A 137 0.87 7.91 -3.93
C ASP A 137 0.14 7.73 -2.59
N THR A 138 -0.31 6.52 -2.26
CA THR A 138 -0.90 6.21 -0.94
C THR A 138 0.13 6.45 0.17
N ILE A 139 1.35 5.92 0.05
CA ILE A 139 2.43 6.17 1.01
C ILE A 139 2.71 7.68 1.12
N ARG A 140 2.83 8.39 -0.01
CA ARG A 140 3.09 9.85 -0.01
C ARG A 140 2.01 10.64 0.74
N GLN A 141 0.74 10.25 0.61
CA GLN A 141 -0.40 10.94 1.21
C GLN A 141 -0.61 10.59 2.70
N CYS A 142 -0.35 9.35 3.09
CA CYS A 142 -0.62 8.84 4.43
C CYS A 142 0.56 9.04 5.41
N ASP A 143 1.76 9.32 4.90
CA ASP A 143 2.96 9.60 5.70
C ASP A 143 2.70 10.66 6.79
N GLY A 144 2.98 10.30 8.04
CA GLY A 144 2.75 11.14 9.22
C GLY A 144 1.35 11.07 9.83
N LEU A 145 0.37 10.41 9.20
CA LEU A 145 -1.01 10.35 9.70
C LEU A 145 -1.35 9.04 10.42
N VAL A 146 -0.55 8.00 10.22
CA VAL A 146 -0.83 6.64 10.67
C VAL A 146 0.45 5.96 11.13
N ASN A 147 0.35 5.06 12.11
CA ASN A 147 1.51 4.35 12.64
C ASN A 147 1.80 3.04 11.87
N GLU A 148 0.76 2.39 11.36
CA GLU A 148 0.87 1.16 10.58
C GLU A 148 -0.25 1.08 9.53
N MET A 149 0.08 0.58 8.34
CA MET A 149 -0.91 0.21 7.33
C MET A 149 -0.62 -1.22 6.86
N SER A 150 -1.59 -2.12 7.08
CA SER A 150 -1.48 -3.53 6.71
C SER A 150 -2.18 -3.79 5.38
N TYR A 151 -1.38 -4.05 4.35
CA TYR A 151 -1.88 -4.32 3.00
C TYR A 151 -2.61 -5.66 2.99
N TRP A 152 -3.89 -5.63 2.63
CA TRP A 152 -4.72 -6.82 2.51
C TRP A 152 -4.64 -7.33 1.06
N THR A 153 -3.85 -8.36 0.72
CA THR A 153 -3.12 -9.31 1.58
C THR A 153 -1.71 -9.60 1.05
N PHE A 154 -0.93 -10.38 1.78
CA PHE A 154 0.38 -10.85 1.29
C PHE A 154 0.28 -11.96 0.21
N SER A 155 -0.84 -12.69 0.12
CA SER A 155 -0.97 -13.89 -0.74
C SER A 155 -2.41 -14.15 -1.18
N ASP A 156 -2.58 -14.67 -2.38
CA ASP A 156 -3.85 -15.20 -2.92
C ASP A 156 -4.22 -16.58 -2.36
N VAL A 157 -3.48 -17.10 -1.37
CA VAL A 157 -3.98 -18.20 -0.53
C VAL A 157 -5.12 -17.65 0.32
N PHE A 158 -6.32 -17.65 -0.27
CA PHE A 158 -7.48 -16.93 0.22
C PHE A 158 -8.78 -17.65 -0.17
N GLU A 159 -9.78 -17.67 0.72
CA GLU A 159 -10.98 -18.51 0.55
C GLU A 159 -12.31 -17.84 0.89
N GLU A 160 -12.37 -16.53 1.19
CA GLU A 160 -13.65 -15.86 1.53
C GLU A 160 -14.71 -16.00 0.42
N GLN A 161 -14.28 -16.09 -0.84
CA GLN A 161 -15.15 -16.29 -2.01
C GLN A 161 -15.01 -17.71 -2.60
N GLY A 162 -14.47 -18.65 -1.82
CA GLY A 162 -14.10 -19.98 -2.25
C GLY A 162 -12.73 -20.05 -2.95
N VAL A 163 -12.30 -21.27 -3.25
CA VAL A 163 -10.95 -21.55 -3.78
C VAL A 163 -10.87 -21.18 -5.26
N VAL A 164 -10.07 -20.16 -5.58
CA VAL A 164 -9.72 -19.81 -6.96
C VAL A 164 -8.37 -20.42 -7.31
N LYS A 165 -8.30 -21.15 -8.44
CA LYS A 165 -7.11 -21.91 -8.86
C LYS A 165 -6.40 -21.35 -10.08
N GLN A 166 -6.78 -20.15 -10.53
CA GLN A 166 -6.14 -19.46 -11.66
C GLN A 166 -5.21 -18.36 -11.12
N PRO A 167 -4.03 -18.10 -11.74
CA PRO A 167 -3.06 -17.16 -11.20
C PRO A 167 -3.57 -15.73 -11.02
N PHE A 168 -4.22 -15.18 -12.05
CA PHE A 168 -4.65 -13.79 -12.09
C PHE A 168 -6.18 -13.77 -12.23
N TYR A 169 -6.85 -13.38 -11.16
CA TYR A 169 -8.31 -13.28 -11.07
C TYR A 169 -8.78 -12.03 -10.33
N GLY A 170 -7.85 -11.13 -9.98
CA GLY A 170 -8.08 -9.96 -9.16
C GLY A 170 -7.93 -10.23 -7.66
N GLY A 171 -7.33 -11.33 -7.24
CA GLY A 171 -7.11 -11.63 -5.82
C GLY A 171 -6.33 -10.53 -5.07
N PHE A 172 -6.52 -10.45 -3.76
CA PHE A 172 -5.95 -9.40 -2.91
C PHE A 172 -4.43 -9.47 -2.73
N GLY A 173 -3.83 -10.63 -3.00
CA GLY A 173 -2.47 -10.95 -2.61
C GLY A 173 -1.40 -10.20 -3.38
N LEU A 174 -0.27 -9.91 -2.71
CA LEU A 174 0.99 -9.58 -3.37
C LEU A 174 1.54 -10.74 -4.22
N ILE A 175 1.20 -11.98 -3.83
CA ILE A 175 1.67 -13.20 -4.48
C ILE A 175 0.46 -13.98 -4.99
N ALA A 176 0.39 -14.15 -6.30
CA ALA A 176 -0.62 -14.94 -6.99
C ALA A 176 -0.48 -16.45 -6.71
N VAL A 177 -1.56 -17.18 -6.99
CA VAL A 177 -1.59 -18.65 -6.97
C VAL A 177 -0.41 -19.22 -7.78
N GLY A 178 0.26 -20.24 -7.22
CA GLY A 178 1.49 -20.76 -7.80
C GLY A 178 2.73 -19.97 -7.43
N GLY A 179 2.67 -19.09 -6.42
CA GLY A 179 3.84 -18.38 -5.89
C GLY A 179 4.43 -17.39 -6.89
N ILE A 180 3.56 -16.72 -7.67
CA ILE A 180 3.97 -15.76 -8.70
C ILE A 180 3.85 -14.36 -8.11
N PRO A 181 4.95 -13.61 -7.92
CA PRO A 181 4.86 -12.23 -7.44
C PRO A 181 4.09 -11.34 -8.43
N LYS A 182 3.13 -10.57 -7.95
CA LYS A 182 2.36 -9.59 -8.75
C LYS A 182 3.14 -8.27 -8.87
N PRO A 183 2.73 -7.34 -9.76
CA PRO A 183 3.33 -6.00 -9.82
C PRO A 183 3.34 -5.27 -8.48
N SER A 184 2.33 -5.48 -7.62
CA SER A 184 2.27 -4.93 -6.26
C SER A 184 3.42 -5.42 -5.36
N TYR A 185 3.84 -6.69 -5.48
CA TYR A 185 5.02 -7.20 -4.76
C TYR A 185 6.29 -6.45 -5.19
N ALA A 186 6.48 -6.29 -6.50
CA ALA A 186 7.62 -5.57 -7.04
C ALA A 186 7.60 -4.09 -6.61
N ALA A 187 6.42 -3.46 -6.56
CA ALA A 187 6.25 -2.10 -6.05
C ALA A 187 6.67 -1.98 -4.59
N PHE A 188 6.20 -2.86 -3.70
CA PHE A 188 6.66 -2.90 -2.30
C PHE A 188 8.18 -3.09 -2.20
N ALA A 189 8.76 -3.99 -3.00
CA ALA A 189 10.20 -4.24 -3.01
C ALA A 189 11.03 -3.01 -3.44
N LEU A 190 10.51 -2.21 -4.39
CA LEU A 190 11.15 -0.95 -4.80
C LEU A 190 10.93 0.16 -3.76
N LEU A 191 9.71 0.33 -3.26
CA LEU A 191 9.37 1.37 -2.29
C LEU A 191 10.05 1.14 -0.93
N HIS A 192 10.36 -0.10 -0.56
CA HIS A 192 11.18 -0.42 0.61
C HIS A 192 12.62 0.15 0.54
N ARG A 193 13.07 0.57 -0.64
CA ARG A 193 14.40 1.20 -0.81
C ARG A 193 14.41 2.68 -0.48
N LEU A 194 13.25 3.32 -0.31
CA LEU A 194 13.16 4.71 0.15
C LEU A 194 13.93 4.89 1.46
N GLY A 195 14.48 6.08 1.65
CA GLY A 195 15.20 6.48 2.85
C GLY A 195 14.29 6.88 4.01
N GLU A 196 14.91 7.12 5.15
CA GLU A 196 14.23 7.37 6.43
C GLU A 196 13.74 8.81 6.58
N ALA A 197 14.31 9.76 5.84
CA ALA A 197 13.95 11.17 5.90
C ALA A 197 13.30 11.65 4.60
N ARG A 198 11.99 11.95 4.63
CA ARG A 198 11.29 12.57 3.50
C ARG A 198 11.74 14.01 3.31
N LEU A 199 12.02 14.39 2.06
CA LEU A 199 12.30 15.77 1.69
C LEU A 199 11.02 16.45 1.21
N THR A 200 10.84 17.72 1.58
CA THR A 200 9.70 18.52 1.13
C THR A 200 9.78 18.75 -0.37
N LEU A 201 8.80 18.22 -1.10
CA LEU A 201 8.63 18.44 -2.53
C LEU A 201 7.15 18.63 -2.81
N ARG A 202 6.78 19.76 -3.44
CA ARG A 202 5.40 19.98 -3.89
C ARG A 202 5.17 19.22 -5.19
N SER A 203 4.88 17.94 -5.07
CA SER A 203 4.57 17.04 -6.19
C SER A 203 3.51 16.02 -5.77
N GLU A 204 2.62 15.70 -6.70
CA GLU A 204 1.65 14.61 -6.57
C GLU A 204 2.11 13.33 -7.26
N SER A 205 3.27 13.34 -7.93
CA SER A 205 3.77 12.18 -8.66
C SER A 205 5.23 11.84 -8.38
N VAL A 206 5.80 12.44 -7.33
CA VAL A 206 7.18 12.20 -6.88
C VAL A 206 7.23 12.25 -5.37
N LEU A 207 7.89 11.27 -4.76
CA LEU A 207 8.28 11.24 -3.36
C LEU A 207 9.81 11.14 -3.28
N VAL A 208 10.43 12.03 -2.50
CA VAL A 208 11.89 12.08 -2.34
C VAL A 208 12.24 11.81 -0.90
N THR A 209 13.22 10.95 -0.70
CA THR A 209 13.75 10.58 0.60
C THR A 209 15.27 10.62 0.61
N ARG A 210 15.84 10.78 1.78
CA ARG A 210 17.28 10.76 2.04
C ARG A 210 17.58 9.64 3.03
N ARG A 211 18.63 8.87 2.74
CA ARG A 211 19.17 7.85 3.64
C ARG A 211 20.19 8.44 4.61
N ALA A 212 20.53 7.68 5.65
CA ALA A 212 21.57 8.06 6.61
C ALA A 212 22.95 8.35 5.99
N ASP A 213 23.27 7.74 4.84
CA ASP A 213 24.52 7.97 4.08
C ASP A 213 24.46 9.19 3.14
N ASN A 214 23.40 10.00 3.22
CA ASN A 214 23.08 11.13 2.33
C ASN A 214 22.72 10.77 0.89
N SER A 215 22.62 9.48 0.53
CA SER A 215 22.09 9.10 -0.78
C SER A 215 20.62 9.51 -0.89
N LEU A 216 20.23 9.96 -2.10
CA LEU A 216 18.84 10.31 -2.40
C LEU A 216 18.16 9.11 -3.04
N VAL A 217 16.94 8.82 -2.58
CA VAL A 217 16.07 7.81 -3.19
C VAL A 217 14.73 8.44 -3.49
N LEU A 218 14.31 8.33 -4.75
CA LEU A 218 13.12 8.95 -5.28
C LEU A 218 12.20 7.87 -5.82
N ALA A 219 10.91 7.95 -5.49
CA ALA A 219 9.86 7.25 -6.24
C ALA A 219 9.15 8.28 -7.13
N ALA A 220 9.00 7.99 -8.41
CA ALA A 220 8.26 8.79 -9.37
C ALA A 220 7.30 7.90 -10.16
N TRP A 221 6.10 8.38 -10.45
CA TRP A 221 5.08 7.54 -11.08
C TRP A 221 4.18 8.28 -12.07
N ASN A 222 3.51 7.50 -12.91
CA ASN A 222 2.45 7.95 -13.81
C ASN A 222 1.17 7.19 -13.47
N LEU A 223 0.36 7.76 -12.58
CA LEU A 223 -0.91 7.18 -12.16
C LEU A 223 -2.01 7.56 -13.17
N THR A 224 -2.61 6.56 -13.81
CA THR A 224 -3.78 6.66 -14.70
C THR A 224 -4.89 5.75 -14.17
N ALA A 225 -6.09 5.83 -14.75
CA ALA A 225 -7.20 4.99 -14.28
C ALA A 225 -6.88 3.49 -14.50
N PRO A 226 -7.47 2.57 -13.71
CA PRO A 226 -7.40 1.14 -13.95
C PRO A 226 -7.79 0.79 -15.39
N GLY A 227 -7.09 -0.17 -16.00
CA GLY A 227 -7.30 -0.54 -17.41
C GLY A 227 -6.69 0.40 -18.45
N GLU A 228 -6.26 1.62 -18.09
CA GLU A 228 -5.63 2.58 -19.02
C GLU A 228 -4.12 2.39 -19.16
N SER A 229 -3.66 1.17 -19.48
CA SER A 229 -2.22 0.87 -19.64
C SER A 229 -1.61 1.43 -20.93
N ASN A 230 -2.43 1.85 -21.89
CA ASN A 230 -2.00 2.44 -23.18
C ASN A 230 -1.99 3.98 -23.15
N GLY A 231 -2.07 4.59 -21.96
CA GLY A 231 -2.02 6.03 -21.80
C GLY A 231 -0.66 6.64 -22.20
N GLN A 232 -0.63 7.97 -22.37
CA GLN A 232 0.60 8.67 -22.74
C GLN A 232 1.66 8.56 -21.63
N ALA A 233 2.91 8.39 -22.05
CA ALA A 233 4.04 8.44 -21.13
C ALA A 233 4.20 9.85 -20.56
N LYS A 234 4.48 9.92 -19.25
CA LYS A 234 4.77 11.16 -18.54
C LYS A 234 6.25 11.44 -18.58
N ALA A 235 6.63 12.57 -19.18
CA ALA A 235 8.00 13.09 -19.10
C ALA A 235 8.20 13.86 -17.78
N LEU A 236 9.27 13.56 -17.06
CA LEU A 236 9.63 14.18 -15.79
C LEU A 236 11.12 14.54 -15.82
N THR A 237 11.46 15.80 -15.55
CA THR A 237 12.86 16.21 -15.34
C THR A 237 13.10 16.46 -13.87
N LEU A 238 14.11 15.78 -13.32
CA LEU A 238 14.56 15.91 -11.94
C LEU A 238 15.87 16.69 -11.95
N SER A 239 15.88 17.88 -11.36
CA SER A 239 17.10 18.68 -11.18
C SER A 239 17.59 18.53 -9.75
N PHE A 240 18.87 18.19 -9.60
CA PHE A 240 19.52 17.94 -8.32
C PHE A 240 20.49 19.07 -8.00
N GLN A 241 20.73 19.29 -6.70
CA GLN A 241 21.71 20.27 -6.22
C GLN A 241 22.59 19.61 -5.17
N HIS A 242 23.85 20.04 -5.13
CA HIS A 242 24.84 19.60 -4.13
C HIS A 242 25.07 18.08 -4.12
N LEU A 243 25.06 17.45 -5.29
CA LEU A 243 25.42 16.05 -5.42
C LEU A 243 26.93 15.83 -5.22
N ALA A 244 27.28 14.64 -4.77
CA ALA A 244 28.68 14.23 -4.73
C ALA A 244 29.24 14.10 -6.16
N ALA A 245 30.52 14.42 -6.33
CA ALA A 245 31.18 14.24 -7.62
C ALA A 245 31.09 12.77 -8.08
N GLY A 246 30.73 12.57 -9.34
CA GLY A 246 30.55 11.23 -9.93
C GLY A 246 29.25 10.51 -9.55
N SER A 247 28.26 11.22 -8.96
CA SER A 247 26.92 10.66 -8.76
C SER A 247 26.27 10.20 -10.06
N ARG A 248 25.66 9.00 -10.01
CA ARG A 248 24.90 8.38 -11.09
C ARG A 248 23.49 8.04 -10.61
N ALA A 249 22.57 7.92 -11.57
CA ALA A 249 21.22 7.43 -11.33
C ALA A 249 21.14 5.92 -11.56
N TYR A 250 20.65 5.20 -10.55
CA TYR A 250 20.31 3.77 -10.63
C TYR A 250 18.79 3.63 -10.65
N ILE A 251 18.24 3.21 -11.79
CA ILE A 251 16.83 3.31 -12.11
C ILE A 251 16.23 1.90 -12.14
N SER A 252 15.27 1.65 -11.24
CA SER A 252 14.47 0.41 -11.20
C SER A 252 13.01 0.74 -11.52
N ARG A 253 12.31 -0.15 -12.21
CA ARG A 253 10.95 0.10 -12.72
C ARG A 253 10.00 -1.05 -12.43
N VAL A 254 8.74 -0.69 -12.20
CA VAL A 254 7.59 -1.58 -12.34
C VAL A 254 6.64 -0.94 -13.34
N ASP A 255 6.43 -1.61 -14.46
CA ASP A 255 5.54 -1.23 -15.54
C ASP A 255 5.21 -2.49 -16.36
N ARG A 256 4.55 -2.33 -17.52
CA ARG A 256 4.11 -3.48 -18.31
C ARG A 256 5.27 -4.36 -18.79
N ASP A 257 6.46 -3.79 -18.95
CA ASP A 257 7.65 -4.49 -19.43
C ASP A 257 8.59 -4.95 -18.30
N HIS A 258 8.35 -4.47 -17.06
CA HIS A 258 9.22 -4.74 -15.91
C HIS A 258 8.41 -5.14 -14.66
N GLY A 259 8.64 -6.33 -14.13
CA GLY A 259 7.98 -6.79 -12.89
C GLY A 259 6.49 -7.12 -13.04
N ASP A 260 5.97 -7.21 -14.27
CA ASP A 260 4.62 -7.66 -14.58
C ASP A 260 4.63 -9.03 -15.29
N PRO A 261 4.36 -10.14 -14.59
CA PRO A 261 4.33 -11.47 -15.20
C PRO A 261 3.13 -11.68 -16.14
N ARG A 262 2.13 -10.78 -16.16
CA ARG A 262 0.92 -10.98 -16.96
C ARG A 262 1.20 -10.94 -18.47
N VAL A 263 2.24 -10.23 -18.94
CA VAL A 263 2.63 -10.27 -20.36
C VAL A 263 2.98 -11.71 -20.77
N ALA A 264 3.76 -12.41 -19.95
CA ALA A 264 4.11 -13.81 -20.19
C ALA A 264 2.88 -14.72 -20.06
N TYR A 265 2.04 -14.49 -19.06
CA TYR A 265 0.80 -15.24 -18.86
C TYR A 265 -0.15 -15.15 -20.06
N GLU A 266 -0.34 -13.96 -20.61
CA GLU A 266 -1.17 -13.72 -21.80
C GLU A 266 -0.59 -14.41 -23.04
N LYS A 267 0.75 -14.35 -23.23
CA LYS A 267 1.44 -15.09 -24.31
C LYS A 267 1.28 -16.60 -24.20
N MET A 268 1.10 -17.14 -22.99
CA MET A 268 0.80 -18.56 -22.76
C MET A 268 -0.68 -18.92 -23.00
N GLY A 269 -1.53 -17.96 -23.40
CA GLY A 269 -2.96 -18.16 -23.55
C GLY A 269 -3.75 -18.10 -22.24
N SER A 270 -3.19 -17.48 -21.20
CA SER A 270 -3.81 -17.33 -19.87
C SER A 270 -4.31 -18.66 -19.27
N PRO A 271 -3.44 -19.69 -19.13
CA PRO A 271 -3.87 -21.01 -18.71
C PRO A 271 -4.42 -20.98 -17.27
N ARG A 272 -5.66 -21.48 -17.11
CA ARG A 272 -6.30 -21.62 -15.78
C ARG A 272 -5.45 -22.47 -14.82
N TYR A 273 -4.76 -23.48 -15.33
CA TYR A 273 -3.88 -24.37 -14.56
C TYR A 273 -2.50 -24.42 -15.22
N PRO A 274 -1.61 -23.45 -14.93
CA PRO A 274 -0.28 -23.45 -15.53
C PRO A 274 0.50 -24.71 -15.11
N THR A 275 1.25 -25.27 -16.05
CA THR A 275 2.21 -26.35 -15.78
C THR A 275 3.36 -25.85 -14.90
N GLN A 276 4.15 -26.76 -14.31
CA GLN A 276 5.34 -26.37 -13.53
C GLN A 276 6.34 -25.54 -14.34
N ALA A 277 6.49 -25.84 -15.64
CA ALA A 277 7.36 -25.06 -16.53
C ALA A 277 6.81 -23.64 -16.74
N GLN A 278 5.50 -23.50 -16.97
CA GLN A 278 4.86 -22.19 -17.09
C GLN A 278 4.95 -21.39 -15.78
N LEU A 279 4.76 -22.03 -14.62
CA LEU A 279 4.94 -21.37 -13.32
C LEU A 279 6.37 -20.86 -13.13
N ALA A 280 7.38 -21.64 -13.53
CA ALA A 280 8.78 -21.21 -13.47
C ALA A 280 9.03 -19.98 -14.38
N GLU A 281 8.48 -19.98 -15.60
CA GLU A 281 8.58 -18.85 -16.53
C GLU A 281 7.86 -17.60 -15.99
N LEU A 282 6.66 -17.75 -15.41
CA LEU A 282 5.92 -16.64 -14.80
C LEU A 282 6.67 -16.04 -13.60
N ARG A 283 7.23 -16.88 -12.72
CA ARG A 283 8.05 -16.43 -11.59
C ARG A 283 9.32 -15.71 -12.07
N GLN A 284 9.92 -16.16 -13.17
CA GLN A 284 11.07 -15.48 -13.77
C GLN A 284 10.67 -14.13 -14.38
N ALA A 285 9.53 -14.06 -15.08
CA ALA A 285 8.99 -12.82 -15.65
C ALA A 285 8.61 -11.78 -14.59
N ALA A 286 8.21 -12.22 -13.39
CA ALA A 286 7.91 -11.35 -12.26
C ALA A 286 9.15 -10.71 -11.62
N ARG A 287 10.37 -11.18 -11.92
CA ARG A 287 11.59 -10.65 -11.29
C ARG A 287 11.91 -9.26 -11.82
N LEU A 288 12.25 -8.35 -10.91
CA LEU A 288 12.78 -7.04 -11.26
C LEU A 288 14.11 -7.18 -12.02
N PRO A 289 14.29 -6.47 -13.14
CA PRO A 289 15.55 -6.46 -13.86
C PRO A 289 16.66 -5.79 -13.04
N VAL A 290 17.90 -5.91 -13.51
CA VAL A 290 19.01 -5.09 -12.99
C VAL A 290 18.70 -3.62 -13.27
N ALA A 291 19.01 -2.74 -12.32
CA ALA A 291 18.80 -1.31 -12.47
C ALA A 291 19.57 -0.76 -13.68
N GLU A 292 18.89 0.07 -14.46
CA GLU A 292 19.51 0.88 -15.50
C GLU A 292 20.40 1.94 -14.85
N ILE A 293 21.60 2.16 -15.40
CA ILE A 293 22.54 3.16 -14.91
C ILE A 293 22.60 4.31 -15.91
N ARG A 294 22.34 5.53 -15.44
CA ARG A 294 22.48 6.76 -16.25
C ARG A 294 23.38 7.77 -15.57
N ASP A 295 24.20 8.43 -16.38
CA ASP A 295 24.90 9.65 -15.97
C ASP A 295 23.89 10.81 -15.88
N LEU A 296 24.17 11.76 -14.99
CA LEU A 296 23.38 12.98 -14.84
C LEU A 296 23.94 14.06 -15.78
N ALA A 297 23.07 14.69 -16.56
CA ALA A 297 23.46 15.78 -17.45
C ALA A 297 23.15 17.11 -16.77
N ASN A 298 24.17 17.91 -16.44
CA ASN A 298 24.00 19.17 -15.68
C ASN A 298 23.25 18.98 -14.36
N ASP A 299 23.55 17.91 -13.63
CA ASP A 299 22.81 17.50 -12.42
C ASP A 299 21.31 17.28 -12.66
N GLU A 300 20.91 16.94 -13.89
CA GLU A 300 19.53 16.60 -14.24
C GLU A 300 19.38 15.15 -14.71
N LEU A 301 18.20 14.59 -14.46
CA LEU A 301 17.74 13.32 -14.98
C LEU A 301 16.35 13.47 -15.60
N THR A 302 16.23 13.19 -16.90
CA THR A 302 14.93 13.09 -17.57
C THR A 302 14.46 11.63 -17.61
N LEU A 303 13.25 11.41 -17.13
CA LEU A 303 12.54 10.14 -17.15
C LEU A 303 11.33 10.23 -18.07
N SER A 304 11.12 9.18 -18.85
CA SER A 304 9.82 8.89 -19.46
C SER A 304 9.20 7.72 -18.69
N ILE A 305 8.00 7.93 -18.15
CA ILE A 305 7.29 6.95 -17.31
C ILE A 305 6.01 6.54 -18.05
N PRO A 306 5.88 5.29 -18.53
CA PRO A 306 4.66 4.83 -19.20
C PRO A 306 3.45 4.92 -18.28
N ALA A 307 2.24 4.89 -18.82
CA ALA A 307 1.03 4.82 -18.01
C ALA A 307 1.10 3.64 -17.03
N GLN A 308 0.67 3.88 -15.79
CA GLN A 308 0.77 2.93 -14.67
C GLN A 308 2.21 2.52 -14.29
N GLY A 309 3.22 3.24 -14.75
CA GLY A 309 4.62 2.99 -14.41
C GLY A 309 5.02 3.61 -13.07
N LEU A 310 5.76 2.85 -12.25
CA LEU A 310 6.49 3.30 -11.07
C LEU A 310 8.00 3.19 -11.34
N VAL A 311 8.73 4.25 -11.05
CA VAL A 311 10.19 4.31 -11.15
C VAL A 311 10.77 4.66 -9.80
N VAL A 312 11.75 3.88 -9.33
CA VAL A 312 12.57 4.21 -8.17
C VAL A 312 13.99 4.50 -8.63
N VAL A 313 14.48 5.69 -8.28
CA VAL A 313 15.80 6.20 -8.64
C VAL A 313 16.64 6.35 -7.37
N GLU A 314 17.79 5.69 -7.34
CA GLU A 314 18.81 5.90 -6.32
C GLU A 314 19.93 6.75 -6.91
N ILE A 315 20.23 7.89 -6.30
CA ILE A 315 21.36 8.76 -6.69
C ILE A 315 22.53 8.46 -5.77
N SER A 316 23.63 7.99 -6.34
CA SER A 316 24.81 7.57 -5.59
C SER A 316 26.09 7.70 -6.40
N SER A 317 27.21 8.04 -5.75
CA SER A 317 28.56 8.02 -6.33
C SER A 317 29.21 6.64 -6.33
N SER A 318 28.62 5.67 -5.62
CA SER A 318 29.01 4.25 -5.63
C SER A 318 27.82 3.38 -5.98
N GLN A 319 28.06 2.20 -6.58
CA GLN A 319 26.97 1.27 -6.86
C GLN A 319 26.22 0.92 -5.57
N PRO A 320 24.89 1.11 -5.50
CA PRO A 320 24.12 0.76 -4.32
C PRO A 320 24.34 -0.72 -4.01
N ALA A 321 24.63 -1.02 -2.74
CA ALA A 321 24.65 -2.41 -2.30
C ALA A 321 23.27 -3.00 -2.63
N ARG A 322 23.24 -4.13 -3.35
CA ARG A 322 22.01 -4.93 -3.38
C ARG A 322 21.67 -5.19 -1.92
N ARG A 323 20.51 -4.71 -1.43
CA ARG A 323 19.93 -5.23 -0.18
C ARG A 323 19.52 -6.69 -0.46
N ALA A 324 20.51 -7.56 -0.62
CA ALA A 324 20.35 -8.99 -0.59
C ALA A 324 20.33 -9.37 0.89
N LYS A 325 19.14 -9.33 1.47
CA LYS A 325 18.77 -10.46 2.30
C LYS A 325 17.83 -11.26 1.42
N SER A 326 18.38 -12.29 0.77
CA SER A 326 17.56 -13.41 0.34
C SER A 326 16.76 -13.83 1.58
N VAL A 327 15.45 -13.67 1.50
CA VAL A 327 14.57 -14.54 2.26
C VAL A 327 14.52 -15.79 1.41
N ASP A 328 15.48 -16.69 1.65
CA ASP A 328 15.29 -18.11 1.34
C ASP A 328 14.20 -18.67 2.26
#